data_AF-A0A938SI05-F1
#
_entry.id   AF-A0A938SI05-F1
#
_cell.length_a   1.000
_cell.length_b   1.000
_cell.length_c   1.000
_cell.angle_alpha   90.00
_cell.angle_beta   90.00
_cell.angle_gamma   90.00
#
_symmetry.space_group_name_H-M   'P 1'
#
loop_
_entity.id
_entity.type
_entity.pdbx_description
1 polymer ?
#
loop_
_entity_poly.entity_id
_entity_poly.type
_entity_poly.pdbx_seq_one_letter_code
_entity_poly.pdbx_strand_id
1 'polypeptide(L)'
;GKLFGSSVRTGTGYTGFMLGAGWYDATQGPGTEKVCSDDLFAYERDTGHLAWRYAGGVIINTTLAIGDGRVYLVESRNPEIKASESRRIGSAQLWADQYLVALDADGGAKCWEQKLSVEPGIAAFYLIHSGGALVLASSASGKYHLSCFAASDGRLRWTASQAWLGADHGAHIQHPVVVGDRAFLMPFGYDMKTGAVVTDKMPRGACGTVAATTRALIYRVKPHVSLWDFAAGKLSSWPTLRPSCWISTIPAGGMVLSPEGGGGCSCGGFLEVSCGFLPKPSGESRPEAER
;
A
#
# COMPACT_ATOMS: atom_id res chain seq x y z
N GLY A 1 7.21 -15.15 19.71
CA GLY A 1 6.77 -14.47 18.47
C GLY A 1 7.79 -13.42 18.08
N LYS A 2 7.88 -13.00 16.81
CA LYS A 2 8.94 -12.10 16.34
C LYS A 2 8.46 -10.66 16.16
N LEU A 3 9.33 -9.70 16.44
CA LEU A 3 9.19 -8.30 16.05
C LEU A 3 10.14 -8.01 14.89
N PHE A 4 9.61 -7.62 13.74
CA PHE A 4 10.41 -7.32 12.55
C PHE A 4 10.68 -5.82 12.45
N GLY A 5 11.87 -5.47 11.98
CA GLY A 5 12.25 -4.09 11.71
C GLY A 5 13.30 -4.02 10.61
N SER A 6 13.47 -2.83 10.04
CA SER A 6 14.50 -2.54 9.06
C SER A 6 15.26 -1.28 9.48
N SER A 7 16.50 -1.13 9.02
CA SER A 7 17.32 0.03 9.35
C SER A 7 17.54 0.95 8.15
N VAL A 8 17.31 2.24 8.36
CA VAL A 8 17.56 3.30 7.39
C VAL A 8 18.67 4.19 7.94
N ARG A 9 19.56 4.68 7.07
CA ARG A 9 20.63 5.59 7.49
C ARG A 9 20.05 6.86 8.11
N THR A 10 20.69 7.34 9.17
CA THR A 10 20.26 8.53 9.90
C THR A 10 20.17 9.75 8.97
N GLY A 11 19.07 10.50 9.07
CA GLY A 11 18.87 11.73 8.30
C GLY A 11 18.46 11.53 6.84
N THR A 12 18.29 10.29 6.36
CA THR A 12 17.95 10.02 4.96
C THR A 12 16.48 9.67 4.77
N GLY A 13 15.61 10.03 5.71
CA GLY A 13 14.16 9.92 5.58
C GLY A 13 13.53 11.18 4.99
N TYR A 14 12.21 11.13 4.76
CA TYR A 14 11.42 12.34 4.52
C TYR A 14 11.09 13.02 5.86
N THR A 15 11.34 14.33 5.95
CA THR A 15 11.10 15.13 7.17
C THR A 15 10.31 16.41 6.89
N GLY A 16 10.15 16.80 5.63
CA GLY A 16 9.37 17.98 5.24
C GLY A 16 7.91 17.60 4.99
N PHE A 17 6.97 18.40 5.45
CA PHE A 17 5.53 18.13 5.25
C PHE A 17 4.72 19.40 4.95
N MET A 18 5.41 20.53 4.71
CA MET A 18 4.81 21.84 4.57
C MET A 18 4.87 22.33 3.13
N LEU A 19 3.71 22.36 2.46
CA LEU A 19 3.46 22.99 1.14
C LEU A 19 4.37 22.51 -0.01
N GLY A 20 3.96 22.76 -1.25
CA GLY A 20 4.74 22.42 -2.45
C GLY A 20 5.19 20.94 -2.50
N ALA A 21 6.49 20.69 -2.57
CA ALA A 21 7.05 19.34 -2.63
C ALA A 21 6.81 18.50 -1.35
N GLY A 22 6.44 19.12 -0.22
CA GLY A 22 6.09 18.42 1.01
C GLY A 22 4.77 17.65 0.94
N TRP A 23 3.97 17.83 -0.13
CA TRP A 23 2.78 17.03 -0.40
C TRP A 23 3.09 15.63 -0.94
N TYR A 24 4.32 15.39 -1.42
CA TYR A 24 4.77 14.10 -1.97
C TYR A 24 3.84 13.53 -3.06
N ASP A 25 3.26 14.41 -3.87
CA ASP A 25 2.32 14.09 -4.95
C ASP A 25 2.96 14.25 -6.34
N ALA A 26 4.29 14.37 -6.41
CA ALA A 26 5.00 14.46 -7.68
C ALA A 26 4.93 13.13 -8.45
N THR A 27 4.96 13.20 -9.78
CA THR A 27 5.00 12.01 -10.65
C THR A 27 6.43 11.57 -10.96
N GLN A 28 7.40 12.47 -10.77
CA GLN A 28 8.83 12.27 -10.97
C GLN A 28 9.64 13.29 -10.18
N GLY A 29 10.93 13.02 -9.97
CA GLY A 29 11.86 13.96 -9.34
C GLY A 29 11.70 14.05 -7.81
N PRO A 30 11.98 15.21 -7.20
CA PRO A 30 11.92 15.37 -5.75
C PRO A 30 10.55 14.98 -5.17
N GLY A 31 10.56 14.18 -4.11
CA GLY A 31 9.37 13.64 -3.47
C GLY A 31 8.92 12.28 -4.00
N THR A 32 9.59 11.73 -5.01
CA THR A 32 9.31 10.39 -5.57
C THR A 32 10.38 9.35 -5.23
N GLU A 33 11.44 9.76 -4.55
CA GLU A 33 12.52 8.88 -4.11
C GLU A 33 12.00 7.74 -3.22
N LYS A 34 12.69 6.60 -3.25
CA LYS A 34 12.35 5.46 -2.40
C LYS A 34 13.17 5.51 -1.13
N VAL A 35 12.46 5.45 -0.01
CA VAL A 35 13.09 5.19 1.29
C VAL A 35 13.43 3.71 1.32
N CYS A 36 14.72 3.44 1.48
CA CYS A 36 15.27 2.10 1.46
C CYS A 36 15.97 1.77 2.79
N SER A 37 16.19 0.49 3.05
CA SER A 37 16.89 0.00 4.23
C SER A 37 18.18 -0.71 3.86
N ASP A 38 19.17 -0.66 4.76
CA ASP A 38 20.43 -1.41 4.65
C ASP A 38 20.28 -2.87 5.10
N ASP A 39 19.39 -3.11 6.05
CA ASP A 39 19.09 -4.44 6.55
C ASP A 39 17.62 -4.61 6.95
N LEU A 40 17.24 -5.87 7.12
CA LEU A 40 16.01 -6.32 7.76
C LEU A 40 16.41 -7.24 8.91
N PHE A 41 15.73 -7.15 10.04
CA PHE A 41 16.03 -7.96 11.22
C PHE A 41 14.75 -8.37 11.95
N ALA A 42 14.88 -9.39 12.79
CA ALA A 42 13.84 -9.79 13.73
C ALA A 42 14.40 -9.90 15.14
N TYR A 43 13.61 -9.47 16.11
CA TYR A 43 13.84 -9.67 17.54
C TYR A 43 12.86 -10.69 18.11
N GLU A 44 13.30 -11.48 19.07
CA GLU A 44 12.39 -12.24 19.92
C GLU A 44 11.57 -11.28 20.78
N ARG A 45 10.24 -11.35 20.69
CA ARG A 45 9.35 -10.43 21.41
C ARG A 45 9.49 -10.56 22.93
N ASP A 46 9.75 -11.77 23.42
CA ASP A 46 9.72 -12.07 24.85
C ASP A 46 11.03 -11.70 25.55
N THR A 47 12.17 -11.82 24.85
CA THR A 47 13.51 -11.53 25.42
C THR A 47 14.12 -10.23 24.91
N GLY A 48 13.63 -9.69 23.79
CA GLY A 48 14.25 -8.56 23.11
C GLY A 48 15.60 -8.89 22.47
N HIS A 49 15.98 -10.17 22.36
CA HIS A 49 17.23 -10.58 21.72
C HIS A 49 17.10 -10.60 20.20
N LEU A 50 18.16 -10.20 19.51
CA LEU A 50 18.23 -10.30 18.04
C LEU A 50 18.14 -11.77 17.64
N ALA A 51 17.11 -12.14 16.90
CA ALA A 51 16.94 -13.49 16.39
C ALA A 51 17.75 -13.72 15.11
N TRP A 52 17.64 -12.79 14.16
CA TRP A 52 18.37 -12.83 12.90
C TRP A 52 18.45 -11.45 12.26
N ARG A 53 19.39 -11.28 11.34
CA ARG A 53 19.56 -10.09 10.49
C ARG A 53 19.90 -10.52 9.07
N TYR A 54 19.30 -9.84 8.10
CA TYR A 54 19.51 -10.02 6.68
C TYR A 54 20.01 -8.71 6.05
N ALA A 55 21.10 -8.79 5.27
CA ALA A 55 21.69 -7.66 4.56
C ALA A 55 22.26 -8.13 3.20
N GLY A 56 21.39 -8.27 2.18
CA GLY A 56 21.79 -8.69 0.83
C GLY A 56 22.04 -7.50 -0.11
N GLY A 57 21.06 -6.59 -0.20
CA GLY A 57 21.12 -5.36 -0.97
C GLY A 57 20.42 -4.20 -0.26
N VAL A 58 20.15 -3.14 -1.00
CA VAL A 58 19.39 -1.98 -0.52
C VAL A 58 17.90 -2.26 -0.71
N ILE A 59 17.19 -2.48 0.39
CA ILE A 59 15.80 -2.96 0.43
C ILE A 59 14.83 -1.80 0.21
N ILE A 60 13.85 -1.93 -0.69
CA ILE A 60 12.82 -0.89 -0.89
C ILE A 60 11.72 -1.08 0.17
N ASN A 61 11.59 -0.15 1.11
CA ASN A 61 10.78 -0.36 2.33
C ASN A 61 9.30 -0.66 2.06
N THR A 62 8.73 -0.02 1.05
CA THR A 62 7.33 -0.19 0.64
C THR A 62 7.02 -1.57 0.04
N THR A 63 8.02 -2.44 -0.06
CA THR A 63 7.87 -3.82 -0.54
C THR A 63 8.02 -4.88 0.57
N LEU A 64 8.22 -4.47 1.82
CA LEU A 64 8.25 -5.40 2.95
C LEU A 64 6.85 -5.98 3.17
N ALA A 65 6.70 -7.29 2.97
CA ALA A 65 5.47 -8.02 3.23
C ALA A 65 5.74 -9.29 4.04
N ILE A 66 4.83 -9.68 4.93
CA ILE A 66 4.98 -10.86 5.80
C ILE A 66 3.72 -11.70 5.70
N GLY A 67 3.88 -13.01 5.52
CA GLY A 67 2.77 -13.96 5.49
C GLY A 67 3.25 -15.38 5.21
N ASP A 68 2.42 -16.36 5.56
CA ASP A 68 2.70 -17.79 5.33
C ASP A 68 4.10 -18.25 5.82
N GLY A 69 4.53 -17.73 6.97
CA GLY A 69 5.83 -18.07 7.58
C GLY A 69 7.04 -17.44 6.89
N ARG A 70 6.84 -16.46 6.00
CA ARG A 70 7.91 -15.82 5.21
C ARG A 70 7.88 -14.30 5.31
N VAL A 71 9.04 -13.71 5.09
CA VAL A 71 9.20 -12.28 4.82
C VAL A 71 9.62 -12.08 3.38
N TYR A 72 8.96 -11.18 2.68
CA TYR A 72 9.18 -10.85 1.29
C TYR A 72 9.66 -9.42 1.15
N LEU A 73 10.58 -9.18 0.22
CA LEU A 73 11.13 -7.87 -0.05
C LEU A 73 11.62 -7.76 -1.48
N VAL A 74 11.69 -6.53 -1.99
CA VAL A 74 12.47 -6.19 -3.18
C VAL A 74 13.70 -5.41 -2.75
N GLU A 75 14.87 -5.83 -3.22
CA GLU A 75 16.14 -5.13 -2.98
C GLU A 75 16.86 -4.82 -4.29
N SER A 76 17.65 -3.75 -4.28
CA SER A 76 18.62 -3.44 -5.32
C SER A 76 20.01 -3.89 -4.88
N ARG A 77 20.72 -4.61 -5.76
CA ARG A 77 22.11 -5.04 -5.55
C ARG A 77 23.11 -4.20 -6.34
N ASN A 78 22.64 -3.16 -7.02
CA ASN A 78 23.47 -2.24 -7.79
C ASN A 78 24.58 -1.62 -6.89
N PRO A 79 25.87 -1.72 -7.26
CA PRO A 79 26.98 -1.22 -6.44
C PRO A 79 26.90 0.28 -6.13
N GLU A 80 26.42 1.11 -7.05
CA GLU A 80 26.28 2.55 -6.85
C GLU A 80 25.23 2.85 -5.77
N ILE A 81 24.12 2.11 -5.79
CA ILE A 81 23.06 2.26 -4.79
C ILE A 81 23.54 1.79 -3.42
N LYS A 82 24.28 0.69 -3.35
CA LYS A 82 24.89 0.20 -2.10
C LYS A 82 25.87 1.23 -1.51
N ALA A 83 26.70 1.83 -2.36
CA ALA A 83 27.69 2.84 -1.97
C ALA A 83 27.07 4.19 -1.61
N SER A 84 25.87 4.51 -2.12
CA SER A 84 25.18 5.78 -1.85
C SER A 84 25.11 6.08 -0.36
N GLU A 85 25.42 7.31 0.05
CA GLU A 85 25.33 7.76 1.44
C GLU A 85 23.89 7.90 1.92
N SER A 86 22.98 8.24 1.00
CA SER A 86 21.55 8.38 1.25
C SER A 86 20.82 7.04 1.14
N ARG A 87 19.75 6.85 1.91
CA ARG A 87 18.73 5.82 1.66
C ARG A 87 17.39 6.37 1.21
N ARG A 88 17.34 7.65 0.84
CA ARG A 88 16.29 8.23 0.00
C ARG A 88 16.80 8.27 -1.44
N ILE A 89 16.43 7.28 -2.23
CA ILE A 89 17.02 7.00 -3.54
C ILE A 89 16.09 7.43 -4.67
N GLY A 90 16.51 8.44 -5.46
CA GLY A 90 15.86 8.86 -6.70
C GLY A 90 16.63 8.44 -7.97
N SER A 91 17.74 7.70 -7.84
CA SER A 91 18.56 7.29 -8.98
C SER A 91 17.89 6.18 -9.79
N ALA A 92 17.99 6.27 -11.13
CA ALA A 92 17.54 5.22 -12.03
C ALA A 92 18.26 3.87 -11.80
N GLN A 93 19.46 3.90 -11.21
CA GLN A 93 20.25 2.71 -10.89
C GLN A 93 19.60 1.81 -9.82
N LEU A 94 18.63 2.33 -9.06
CA LEU A 94 17.80 1.53 -8.14
C LEU A 94 17.08 0.39 -8.88
N TRP A 95 16.75 0.60 -10.15
CA TRP A 95 15.95 -0.31 -10.97
C TRP A 95 16.79 -1.27 -11.82
N ALA A 96 18.10 -1.06 -11.90
CA ALA A 96 18.97 -1.78 -12.84
C ALA A 96 19.33 -3.22 -12.42
N ASP A 97 19.30 -3.53 -11.12
CA ASP A 97 19.64 -4.85 -10.59
C ASP A 97 18.81 -5.20 -9.36
N GLN A 98 17.57 -5.62 -9.59
CA GLN A 98 16.57 -5.88 -8.56
C GLN A 98 16.33 -7.37 -8.35
N TYR A 99 16.05 -7.74 -7.10
CA TYR A 99 15.67 -9.10 -6.72
C TYR A 99 14.43 -9.08 -5.84
N LEU A 100 13.46 -9.93 -6.15
CA LEU A 100 12.39 -10.32 -5.24
C LEU A 100 12.91 -11.47 -4.38
N VAL A 101 12.94 -11.29 -3.07
CA VAL A 101 13.54 -12.23 -2.12
C VAL A 101 12.48 -12.70 -1.14
N ALA A 102 12.50 -14.00 -0.81
CA ALA A 102 11.77 -14.56 0.32
C ALA A 102 12.73 -15.13 1.35
N LEU A 103 12.52 -14.72 2.59
CA LEU A 103 13.22 -15.20 3.76
C LEU A 103 12.27 -16.02 4.64
N ASP A 104 12.82 -17.02 5.30
CA ASP A 104 12.15 -17.70 6.41
C ASP A 104 11.93 -16.69 7.54
N ALA A 105 10.70 -16.56 8.03
CA ALA A 105 10.38 -15.53 9.02
C ALA A 105 10.98 -15.82 10.41
N ASP A 106 11.25 -17.09 10.73
CA ASP A 106 11.72 -17.50 12.05
C ASP A 106 13.24 -17.42 12.18
N GLY A 107 13.98 -17.83 11.14
CA GLY A 107 15.44 -17.91 11.10
C GLY A 107 16.12 -16.92 10.15
N GLY A 108 15.38 -16.22 9.29
CA GLY A 108 15.93 -15.23 8.35
C GLY A 108 16.71 -15.83 7.17
N ALA A 109 16.73 -17.16 7.04
CA ALA A 109 17.41 -17.84 5.95
C ALA A 109 16.70 -17.57 4.62
N LYS A 110 17.46 -17.34 3.54
CA LYS A 110 16.89 -17.13 2.20
C LYS A 110 16.26 -18.42 1.68
N CYS A 111 14.94 -18.41 1.49
CA CYS A 111 14.21 -19.54 0.90
C CYS A 111 14.38 -19.57 -0.62
N TRP A 112 14.21 -18.41 -1.26
CA TRP A 112 14.36 -18.24 -2.71
C TRP A 112 14.60 -16.77 -3.05
N GLU A 113 15.10 -16.54 -4.25
CA GLU A 113 15.15 -15.21 -4.87
C GLU A 113 14.88 -15.32 -6.37
N GLN A 114 14.33 -14.25 -6.94
CA GLN A 114 14.13 -14.11 -8.38
C GLN A 114 14.70 -12.77 -8.82
N LYS A 115 15.48 -12.76 -9.90
CA LYS A 115 15.87 -11.52 -10.55
C LYS A 115 14.60 -10.85 -11.09
N LEU A 116 14.37 -9.61 -10.69
CA LEU A 116 13.15 -8.89 -10.99
C LEU A 116 13.38 -7.99 -12.21
N SER A 117 12.50 -8.13 -13.20
CA SER A 117 12.43 -7.25 -14.36
C SER A 117 10.98 -6.78 -14.48
N VAL A 118 10.70 -5.61 -13.90
CA VAL A 118 9.39 -4.95 -13.90
C VAL A 118 9.57 -3.48 -14.18
N GLU A 119 8.49 -2.80 -14.56
CA GLU A 119 8.51 -1.36 -14.77
C GLU A 119 8.95 -0.62 -13.50
N PRO A 120 9.87 0.36 -13.60
CA PRO A 120 10.26 1.19 -12.48
C PRO A 120 9.06 1.84 -11.79
N GLY A 121 9.02 1.80 -10.46
CA GLY A 121 7.97 2.45 -9.68
C GLY A 121 8.32 3.88 -9.30
N ILE A 122 8.56 4.76 -10.27
CA ILE A 122 9.02 6.14 -10.02
C ILE A 122 8.08 6.86 -9.04
N ALA A 123 6.78 6.92 -9.32
CA ALA A 123 5.81 7.51 -8.40
C ALA A 123 5.59 6.64 -7.15
N ALA A 124 5.31 5.35 -7.35
CA ALA A 124 5.04 4.41 -6.26
C ALA A 124 5.48 2.99 -6.61
N PHE A 125 5.82 2.20 -5.58
CA PHE A 125 6.26 0.82 -5.72
C PHE A 125 5.87 0.03 -4.46
N TYR A 126 4.91 -0.87 -4.56
CA TYR A 126 4.35 -1.61 -3.41
C TYR A 126 4.42 -3.11 -3.65
N LEU A 127 4.57 -3.89 -2.57
CA LEU A 127 4.41 -5.34 -2.58
C LEU A 127 3.42 -5.75 -1.50
N ILE A 128 2.46 -6.61 -1.85
CA ILE A 128 1.46 -7.13 -0.93
C ILE A 128 1.49 -8.65 -0.99
N HIS A 129 1.49 -9.30 0.18
CA HIS A 129 1.28 -10.73 0.28
C HIS A 129 -0.19 -11.04 0.62
N SER A 130 -0.80 -12.00 -0.07
CA SER A 130 -2.11 -12.56 0.28
C SER A 130 -2.31 -13.93 -0.34
N GLY A 131 -2.71 -14.92 0.48
CA GLY A 131 -3.15 -16.24 0.01
C GLY A 131 -2.16 -16.95 -0.93
N GLY A 132 -0.87 -17.01 -0.56
CA GLY A 132 0.17 -17.62 -1.39
C GLY A 132 0.50 -16.84 -2.68
N ALA A 133 0.13 -15.57 -2.77
CA ALA A 133 0.45 -14.68 -3.89
C ALA A 133 1.16 -13.40 -3.39
N LEU A 134 2.01 -12.85 -4.26
CA LEU A 134 2.67 -11.56 -4.08
C LEU A 134 2.25 -10.62 -5.20
N VAL A 135 1.54 -9.54 -4.89
CA VAL A 135 1.14 -8.53 -5.86
C VAL A 135 2.06 -7.34 -5.75
N LEU A 136 2.84 -7.12 -6.80
CA LEU A 136 3.69 -5.96 -6.96
C LEU A 136 2.96 -4.92 -7.81
N ALA A 137 2.88 -3.69 -7.33
CA ALA A 137 2.34 -2.55 -8.06
C ALA A 137 3.44 -1.51 -8.25
N SER A 138 3.79 -1.22 -9.50
CA SER A 138 4.66 -0.10 -9.86
C SER A 138 3.87 0.99 -10.56
N SER A 139 4.22 2.24 -10.29
CA SER A 139 3.58 3.41 -10.87
C SER A 139 4.63 4.33 -11.49
N ALA A 140 4.54 4.54 -12.79
CA ALA A 140 5.36 5.48 -13.55
C ALA A 140 4.70 5.83 -14.88
N SER A 141 5.13 6.93 -15.49
CA SER A 141 4.83 7.23 -16.90
C SER A 141 3.34 7.17 -17.27
N GLY A 142 2.45 7.63 -16.37
CA GLY A 142 1.01 7.68 -16.64
C GLY A 142 0.26 6.38 -16.36
N LYS A 143 0.93 5.34 -15.84
CA LYS A 143 0.34 4.00 -15.66
C LYS A 143 0.70 3.35 -14.33
N TYR A 144 -0.19 2.46 -13.90
CA TYR A 144 0.14 1.39 -12.99
C TYR A 144 0.45 0.12 -13.78
N HIS A 145 1.46 -0.60 -13.31
CA HIS A 145 1.79 -1.95 -13.74
C HIS A 145 1.69 -2.89 -12.53
N LEU A 146 0.92 -3.95 -12.70
CA LEU A 146 0.70 -4.99 -11.70
C LEU A 146 1.40 -6.26 -12.16
N SER A 147 2.15 -6.88 -11.26
CA SER A 147 2.75 -8.21 -11.45
C SER A 147 2.40 -9.08 -10.26
N CYS A 148 1.81 -10.24 -10.51
CA CYS A 148 1.51 -11.21 -9.46
C CYS A 148 2.46 -12.38 -9.54
N PHE A 149 3.14 -12.68 -8.44
CA PHE A 149 4.07 -13.80 -8.30
C PHE A 149 3.51 -14.84 -7.35
N ALA A 150 3.92 -16.08 -7.54
CA ALA A 150 3.70 -17.13 -6.56
C ALA A 150 4.58 -16.89 -5.32
N ALA A 151 3.97 -16.85 -4.14
CA ALA A 151 4.73 -16.64 -2.90
C ALA A 151 5.60 -17.86 -2.52
N SER A 152 5.35 -19.02 -3.15
CA SER A 152 6.07 -20.28 -2.95
C SER A 152 7.49 -20.26 -3.53
N ASP A 153 7.67 -19.67 -4.71
CA ASP A 153 8.91 -19.78 -5.52
C ASP A 153 9.26 -18.48 -6.28
N GLY A 154 8.44 -17.44 -6.17
CA GLY A 154 8.62 -16.17 -6.87
C GLY A 154 8.27 -16.21 -8.36
N ARG A 155 7.69 -17.31 -8.88
CA ARG A 155 7.34 -17.41 -10.30
C ARG A 155 6.24 -16.43 -10.67
N LEU A 156 6.46 -15.65 -11.72
CA LEU A 156 5.45 -14.75 -12.28
C LEU A 156 4.23 -15.57 -12.75
N ARG A 157 3.04 -15.16 -12.31
CA ARG A 157 1.75 -15.77 -12.68
C ARG A 157 1.05 -14.96 -13.77
N TRP A 158 0.91 -13.66 -13.56
CA TRP A 158 0.24 -12.76 -14.48
C TRP A 158 0.74 -11.32 -14.32
N THR A 159 0.50 -10.52 -15.35
CA THR A 159 0.72 -9.07 -15.33
C THR A 159 -0.54 -8.35 -15.82
N ALA A 160 -0.72 -7.11 -15.37
CA ALA A 160 -1.77 -6.22 -15.84
C ALA A 160 -1.25 -4.78 -15.86
N SER A 161 -1.91 -3.90 -16.61
CA SER A 161 -1.62 -2.46 -16.56
C SER A 161 -2.87 -1.64 -16.75
N GLN A 162 -2.85 -0.42 -16.21
CA GLN A 162 -3.94 0.54 -16.32
C GLN A 162 -3.39 1.96 -16.36
N ALA A 163 -4.08 2.88 -17.03
CA ALA A 163 -3.76 4.29 -16.95
C ALA A 163 -4.06 4.84 -15.54
N TRP A 164 -3.32 5.86 -15.13
CA TRP A 164 -3.71 6.65 -13.97
C TRP A 164 -5.05 7.35 -14.22
N LEU A 165 -5.82 7.57 -13.15
CA LEU A 165 -7.03 8.40 -13.19
C LEU A 165 -6.74 9.90 -13.10
N GLY A 166 -5.46 10.27 -12.98
CA GLY A 166 -4.96 11.62 -12.78
C GLY A 166 -3.50 11.58 -12.35
N ALA A 167 -2.84 12.75 -12.40
CA ALA A 167 -1.46 12.93 -11.97
C ALA A 167 -1.39 13.86 -10.74
N ASP A 168 -2.48 13.92 -9.98
CA ASP A 168 -2.70 14.81 -8.86
C ASP A 168 -3.55 14.11 -7.79
N HIS A 169 -3.53 14.66 -6.58
CA HIS A 169 -4.36 14.26 -5.45
C HIS A 169 -4.21 12.77 -5.08
N GLY A 170 -3.03 12.20 -5.30
CA GLY A 170 -2.71 10.82 -4.98
C GLY A 170 -3.21 9.78 -6.00
N ALA A 171 -3.73 10.19 -7.15
CA ALA A 171 -4.29 9.28 -8.15
C ALA A 171 -3.26 8.34 -8.81
N HIS A 172 -1.97 8.71 -8.77
CA HIS A 172 -0.83 7.96 -9.29
C HIS A 172 0.01 7.27 -8.19
N ILE A 173 -0.37 7.38 -6.91
CA ILE A 173 0.32 6.75 -5.76
C ILE A 173 -0.61 5.93 -4.86
N GLN A 174 -1.79 5.55 -5.34
CA GLN A 174 -2.68 4.59 -4.67
C GLN A 174 -1.97 3.27 -4.36
N HIS A 175 -2.10 2.83 -3.10
CA HIS A 175 -1.69 1.49 -2.67
C HIS A 175 -2.80 0.49 -3.04
N PRO A 176 -2.48 -0.68 -3.62
CA PRO A 176 -3.49 -1.70 -3.89
C PRO A 176 -4.06 -2.27 -2.58
N VAL A 177 -5.27 -2.84 -2.65
CA VAL A 177 -5.89 -3.52 -1.50
C VAL A 177 -6.34 -4.89 -1.93
N VAL A 178 -6.00 -5.93 -1.16
CA VAL A 178 -6.40 -7.30 -1.46
C VAL A 178 -7.49 -7.73 -0.48
N VAL A 179 -8.60 -8.25 -1.00
CA VAL A 179 -9.71 -8.82 -0.23
C VAL A 179 -10.06 -10.19 -0.80
N GLY A 180 -9.81 -11.24 -0.03
CA GLY A 180 -10.02 -12.61 -0.49
C GLY A 180 -9.20 -12.90 -1.75
N ASP A 181 -9.89 -13.19 -2.85
CA ASP A 181 -9.32 -13.52 -4.15
C ASP A 181 -9.24 -12.33 -5.12
N ARG A 182 -9.38 -11.09 -4.64
CA ARG A 182 -9.37 -9.88 -5.48
C ARG A 182 -8.34 -8.87 -5.03
N ALA A 183 -7.57 -8.33 -5.97
CA ALA A 183 -6.76 -7.13 -5.78
C ALA A 183 -7.46 -5.93 -6.39
N PHE A 184 -7.61 -4.85 -5.63
CA PHE A 184 -8.19 -3.59 -6.08
C PHE A 184 -7.11 -2.54 -6.23
N LEU A 185 -7.07 -1.91 -7.39
CA LEU A 185 -6.29 -0.72 -7.67
C LEU A 185 -7.13 0.16 -8.59
N MET A 186 -7.67 1.22 -8.02
CA MET A 186 -8.73 2.02 -8.64
C MET A 186 -8.41 2.45 -10.09
N PRO A 187 -9.36 2.31 -11.04
CA PRO A 187 -10.77 1.92 -10.85
C PRO A 187 -11.02 0.41 -10.91
N PHE A 188 -9.97 -0.40 -11.03
CA PHE A 188 -10.11 -1.82 -11.34
C PHE A 188 -10.01 -2.71 -10.11
N GLY A 189 -10.73 -3.82 -10.17
CA GLY A 189 -10.48 -5.02 -9.38
C GLY A 189 -10.03 -6.14 -10.29
N TYR A 190 -9.05 -6.91 -9.83
CA TYR A 190 -8.40 -8.01 -10.54
C TYR A 190 -8.58 -9.31 -9.76
N ASP A 191 -8.88 -10.39 -10.47
CA ASP A 191 -8.84 -11.74 -9.92
C ASP A 191 -7.39 -12.13 -9.62
N MET A 192 -7.11 -12.51 -8.37
CA MET A 192 -5.75 -12.79 -7.88
C MET A 192 -5.09 -14.00 -8.56
N LYS A 193 -5.88 -14.93 -9.12
CA LYS A 193 -5.35 -16.14 -9.77
C LYS A 193 -4.97 -15.88 -11.22
N THR A 194 -5.76 -15.07 -11.92
CA THR A 194 -5.71 -14.93 -13.39
C THR A 194 -5.25 -13.55 -13.86
N GLY A 195 -5.39 -12.52 -13.03
CA GLY A 195 -5.17 -11.13 -13.43
C GLY A 195 -6.31 -10.55 -14.28
N ALA A 196 -7.41 -11.29 -14.48
CA ALA A 196 -8.57 -10.80 -15.20
C ALA A 196 -9.26 -9.66 -14.42
N VAL A 197 -9.73 -8.64 -15.15
CA VAL A 197 -10.54 -7.57 -14.56
C VAL A 197 -11.89 -8.15 -14.13
N VAL A 198 -12.19 -8.09 -12.83
CA VAL A 198 -13.48 -8.51 -12.26
C VAL A 198 -14.44 -7.35 -12.07
N THR A 199 -13.93 -6.12 -12.06
CA THR A 199 -14.72 -4.89 -12.03
C THR A 199 -13.86 -3.73 -12.49
N ASP A 200 -14.47 -2.79 -13.21
CA ASP A 200 -13.93 -1.49 -13.61
C ASP A 200 -14.77 -0.33 -13.07
N LYS A 201 -15.72 -0.66 -12.17
CA LYS A 201 -16.77 0.24 -11.70
C LYS A 201 -16.49 0.84 -10.34
N MET A 202 -15.28 0.68 -9.80
CA MET A 202 -14.93 1.28 -8.52
C MET A 202 -15.08 2.81 -8.64
N PRO A 203 -15.95 3.45 -7.84
CA PRO A 203 -16.14 4.90 -7.91
C PRO A 203 -14.82 5.64 -7.74
N ARG A 204 -14.59 6.68 -8.56
CA ARG A 204 -13.37 7.48 -8.50
C ARG A 204 -13.23 8.12 -7.11
N GLY A 205 -12.14 7.77 -6.45
CA GLY A 205 -11.74 8.37 -5.19
C GLY A 205 -10.98 9.67 -5.39
N ALA A 206 -10.81 10.38 -4.27
CA ALA A 206 -9.90 11.51 -4.14
C ALA A 206 -8.67 11.08 -3.30
N CYS A 207 -7.95 12.04 -2.70
CA CYS A 207 -6.86 11.75 -1.77
C CYS A 207 -7.28 10.77 -0.67
N GLY A 208 -6.32 9.97 -0.21
CA GLY A 208 -6.55 8.89 0.74
C GLY A 208 -6.51 7.54 0.06
N THR A 209 -5.77 6.62 0.66
CA THR A 209 -5.68 5.23 0.23
C THR A 209 -6.91 4.44 0.69
N VAL A 210 -7.20 3.35 -0.01
CA VAL A 210 -8.33 2.48 0.27
C VAL A 210 -8.06 1.61 1.50
N ALA A 211 -9.04 1.51 2.39
CA ALA A 211 -9.14 0.44 3.38
C ALA A 211 -10.21 -0.56 2.94
N ALA A 212 -10.20 -1.78 3.48
CA ALA A 212 -11.22 -2.76 3.11
C ALA A 212 -11.73 -3.58 4.29
N THR A 213 -12.98 -3.97 4.16
CA THR A 213 -13.62 -5.04 4.93
C THR A 213 -13.65 -6.30 4.07
N THR A 214 -14.24 -7.39 4.59
CA THR A 214 -14.47 -8.61 3.80
C THR A 214 -15.43 -8.44 2.62
N ARG A 215 -16.22 -7.35 2.56
CA ARG A 215 -17.27 -7.16 1.54
C ARG A 215 -17.32 -5.78 0.88
N ALA A 216 -16.56 -4.82 1.39
CA ALA A 216 -16.60 -3.44 0.90
C ALA A 216 -15.25 -2.74 1.02
N LEU A 217 -15.01 -1.79 0.12
CA LEU A 217 -13.89 -0.85 0.18
C LEU A 217 -14.34 0.43 0.88
N ILE A 218 -13.49 0.99 1.74
CA ILE A 218 -13.74 2.24 2.46
C ILE A 218 -12.66 3.24 2.04
N TYR A 219 -13.09 4.35 1.45
CA TYR A 219 -12.18 5.36 0.92
C TYR A 219 -12.94 6.66 0.64
N ARG A 220 -12.21 7.69 0.20
CA ARG A 220 -12.79 9.00 -0.09
C ARG A 220 -13.37 9.04 -1.50
N VAL A 221 -14.69 9.01 -1.65
CA VAL A 221 -15.36 9.40 -2.91
C VAL A 221 -15.79 10.85 -2.74
N LYS A 222 -15.26 11.75 -3.58
CA LYS A 222 -15.25 13.20 -3.30
C LYS A 222 -16.64 13.73 -2.90
N PRO A 223 -16.77 14.44 -1.77
CA PRO A 223 -15.74 14.75 -0.77
C PRO A 223 -15.75 13.85 0.48
N HIS A 224 -16.54 12.77 0.49
CA HIS A 224 -16.95 12.04 1.70
C HIS A 224 -16.19 10.73 1.94
N VAL A 225 -16.05 10.36 3.21
CA VAL A 225 -15.84 8.95 3.57
C VAL A 225 -16.98 8.13 2.97
N SER A 226 -16.62 7.11 2.20
CA SER A 226 -17.58 6.27 1.50
C SER A 226 -17.20 4.80 1.62
N LEU A 227 -18.23 3.96 1.67
CA LEU A 227 -18.17 2.51 1.65
C LEU A 227 -18.78 2.03 0.33
N TRP A 228 -17.98 1.35 -0.47
CA TRP A 228 -18.41 0.74 -1.72
C TRP A 228 -18.48 -0.78 -1.55
N ASP A 229 -19.71 -1.31 -1.55
CA ASP A 229 -19.95 -2.75 -1.60
C ASP A 229 -19.62 -3.24 -3.01
N PHE A 230 -18.50 -3.94 -3.14
CA PHE A 230 -18.01 -4.42 -4.44
C PHE A 230 -18.79 -5.64 -4.95
N ALA A 231 -19.61 -6.29 -4.14
CA ALA A 231 -20.49 -7.36 -4.58
C ALA A 231 -21.81 -6.80 -5.13
N ALA A 232 -22.38 -5.78 -4.48
CA ALA A 232 -23.61 -5.12 -4.91
C ALA A 232 -23.37 -3.97 -5.91
N GLY A 233 -22.13 -3.50 -6.05
CA GLY A 233 -21.79 -2.30 -6.81
C GLY A 233 -22.35 -1.01 -6.20
N LYS A 234 -22.70 -1.02 -4.90
CA LYS A 234 -23.43 0.06 -4.24
C LYS A 234 -22.48 0.93 -3.41
N LEU A 235 -22.55 2.24 -3.64
CA LEU A 235 -21.87 3.24 -2.82
C LEU A 235 -22.80 3.71 -1.69
N SER A 236 -22.27 3.84 -0.48
CA SER A 236 -22.88 4.55 0.64
C SER A 236 -21.85 5.51 1.21
N SER A 237 -22.27 6.69 1.66
CA SER A 237 -21.35 7.73 2.12
C SER A 237 -21.83 8.31 3.44
N TRP A 238 -20.89 8.76 4.26
CA TRP A 238 -21.18 9.63 5.40
C TRP A 238 -20.92 11.07 4.98
N PRO A 239 -21.97 11.87 4.69
CA PRO A 239 -21.79 13.25 4.27
C PRO A 239 -21.00 14.03 5.32
N THR A 240 -20.24 15.03 4.88
CA THR A 240 -19.42 15.92 5.73
C THR A 240 -18.30 15.27 6.55
N LEU A 241 -18.17 13.93 6.54
CA LEU A 241 -17.00 13.24 7.07
C LEU A 241 -15.94 13.08 6.01
N ARG A 242 -14.69 13.27 6.41
CA ARG A 242 -13.54 13.25 5.53
C ARG A 242 -12.38 12.45 6.15
N PRO A 243 -11.76 11.53 5.39
CA PRO A 243 -10.50 10.92 5.80
C PRO A 243 -9.32 11.88 5.54
N SER A 244 -8.20 11.60 6.20
CA SER A 244 -6.91 12.22 5.90
C SER A 244 -6.46 11.95 4.45
N CYS A 245 -5.36 12.57 4.03
CA CYS A 245 -4.79 12.36 2.69
C CYS A 245 -4.14 10.97 2.52
N TRP A 246 -4.12 10.13 3.56
CA TRP A 246 -3.68 8.73 3.52
C TRP A 246 -4.70 7.81 4.22
N ILE A 247 -4.31 6.58 4.59
CA ILE A 247 -5.18 5.64 5.33
C ILE A 247 -5.53 6.25 6.69
N SER A 248 -6.83 6.46 6.94
CA SER A 248 -7.33 6.99 8.23
C SER A 248 -8.64 6.36 8.66
N THR A 249 -9.58 6.10 7.74
CA THR A 249 -10.80 5.36 8.09
C THR A 249 -10.52 3.86 8.12
N ILE A 250 -10.52 3.26 9.32
CA ILE A 250 -10.05 1.90 9.60
C ILE A 250 -11.23 0.99 9.98
N PRO A 251 -11.53 -0.06 9.21
CA PRO A 251 -12.42 -1.12 9.66
C PRO A 251 -11.69 -2.07 10.62
N ALA A 252 -12.10 -2.13 11.88
CA ALA A 252 -11.48 -2.99 12.89
C ALA A 252 -12.47 -3.40 13.98
N GLY A 253 -12.34 -4.63 14.50
CA GLY A 253 -13.15 -5.11 15.63
C GLY A 253 -14.66 -5.12 15.37
N GLY A 254 -15.09 -5.25 14.10
CA GLY A 254 -16.49 -5.14 13.72
C GLY A 254 -17.02 -3.71 13.61
N MET A 255 -16.16 -2.70 13.74
CA MET A 255 -16.50 -1.27 13.65
C MET A 255 -15.84 -0.63 12.43
N VAL A 256 -16.29 0.59 12.09
CA VAL A 256 -15.52 1.51 11.24
C VAL A 256 -15.10 2.70 12.11
N LEU A 257 -13.80 2.88 12.31
CA LEU A 257 -13.23 3.97 13.09
C LEU A 257 -12.70 5.02 12.11
N SER A 258 -13.18 6.26 12.23
CA SER A 258 -12.78 7.37 11.39
C SER A 258 -12.26 8.51 12.27
N PRO A 259 -10.96 8.54 12.60
CA PRO A 259 -10.36 9.70 13.23
C PRO A 259 -10.52 10.94 12.33
N GLU A 260 -10.53 12.11 12.96
CA GLU A 260 -10.54 13.40 12.28
C GLU A 260 -9.32 13.48 11.34
N GLY A 261 -9.56 13.84 10.08
CA GLY A 261 -8.51 14.01 9.08
C GLY A 261 -8.83 15.07 8.02
N GLY A 262 -9.87 15.87 8.26
CA GLY A 262 -10.26 17.02 7.43
C GLY A 262 -9.56 18.32 7.82
N GLY A 263 -9.12 18.43 9.07
CA GLY A 263 -8.41 19.59 9.61
C GLY A 263 -7.21 19.98 8.75
N GLY A 264 -7.13 21.26 8.41
CA GLY A 264 -6.03 21.81 7.58
C GLY A 264 -6.16 21.56 6.07
N CYS A 265 -7.23 20.91 5.58
CA CYS A 265 -7.42 20.78 4.14
C CYS A 265 -8.10 22.01 3.53
N SER A 266 -7.57 22.48 2.40
CA SER A 266 -8.13 23.57 1.59
C SER A 266 -9.54 23.33 1.05
N CYS A 267 -10.08 22.10 1.11
CA CYS A 267 -11.40 21.80 0.54
C CYS A 267 -12.60 22.21 1.42
N GLY A 268 -12.42 22.46 2.74
CA GLY A 268 -13.44 22.98 3.67
C GLY A 268 -14.75 22.18 3.83
N GLY A 269 -15.62 22.61 4.76
CA GLY A 269 -17.00 22.11 4.90
C GLY A 269 -17.18 20.73 5.53
N PHE A 270 -16.24 20.31 6.39
CA PHE A 270 -16.26 19.01 7.06
C PHE A 270 -16.55 19.15 8.55
N LEU A 271 -17.13 18.11 9.13
CA LEU A 271 -17.16 17.96 10.58
C LEU A 271 -15.76 17.56 11.05
N GLU A 272 -15.13 18.41 11.85
CA GLU A 272 -13.80 18.18 12.43
C GLU A 272 -13.95 17.32 13.71
N VAL A 273 -14.40 16.08 13.54
CA VAL A 273 -14.66 15.14 14.64
C VAL A 273 -14.20 13.73 14.30
N SER A 274 -13.77 13.00 15.32
CA SER A 274 -13.49 11.57 15.23
C SER A 274 -14.76 10.77 15.50
N CYS A 275 -15.09 9.81 14.63
CA CYS A 275 -16.31 8.99 14.69
C CYS A 275 -15.99 7.49 14.79
N GLY A 276 -16.87 6.74 15.46
CA GLY A 276 -16.89 5.29 15.43
C GLY A 276 -18.27 4.80 15.00
N PHE A 277 -18.33 3.90 14.01
CA PHE A 277 -19.57 3.32 13.51
C PHE A 277 -19.67 1.86 13.92
N LEU A 278 -20.76 1.54 14.60
CA LEU A 278 -21.14 0.17 14.92
C LEU A 278 -22.14 -0.35 13.88
N PRO A 279 -22.14 -1.67 13.58
CA PRO A 279 -23.18 -2.26 12.77
C PRO A 279 -24.52 -2.12 13.49
N LYS A 280 -25.57 -1.83 12.72
CA LYS A 280 -26.92 -1.84 13.26
C LYS A 280 -27.28 -3.28 13.67
N PRO A 281 -27.80 -3.52 14.89
CA PRO A 281 -28.33 -4.82 15.27
C PRO A 281 -29.40 -5.27 14.26
N SER A 282 -29.34 -6.52 13.83
CA SER A 282 -30.37 -7.11 12.97
C SER A 282 -31.74 -7.08 13.70
N GLY A 283 -32.71 -6.31 13.20
CA GLY A 283 -34.09 -6.31 13.73
C GLY A 283 -34.69 -4.92 13.98
N GLU A 284 -33.87 -3.86 14.02
CA GLU A 284 -34.38 -2.49 14.17
C GLU A 284 -34.63 -1.85 12.79
N SER A 285 -35.87 -1.45 12.49
CA SER A 285 -36.18 -0.59 11.34
C SER A 285 -35.73 0.87 11.61
N ARG A 286 -35.54 1.69 10.57
CA ARG A 286 -35.42 3.15 10.75
C ARG A 286 -36.77 3.69 11.23
N PRO A 287 -36.83 4.58 12.22
CA PRO A 287 -38.03 5.40 12.44
C PRO A 287 -38.41 6.12 11.14
N GLU A 288 -39.70 6.19 10.82
CA GLU A 288 -40.21 6.78 9.57
C GLU A 288 -39.82 8.26 9.36
N ALA A 289 -39.34 8.94 10.40
CA ALA A 289 -38.96 10.35 10.36
C ALA A 289 -37.63 10.67 9.63
N GLU A 290 -36.88 9.67 9.17
CA GLU A 290 -35.59 9.85 8.47
C GLU A 290 -35.53 9.16 7.08
N ARG A 291 -36.68 9.02 6.41
CA ARG A 291 -36.73 8.62 4.99
C ARG A 291 -36.82 9.81 4.06
#